data_AF-A0A512DIQ5-F1
#
_entry.id   AF-A0A512DIQ5-F1
#
_cell.length_a   1.000
_cell.length_b   1.000
_cell.length_c   1.000
_cell.angle_alpha   90.00
_cell.angle_beta   90.00
_cell.angle_gamma   90.00
#
_symmetry.space_group_name_H-M   'P 1'
#
loop_
_entity.id
_entity.type
_entity.pdbx_description
1 polymer ?
#
loop_
_entity_poly.entity_id
_entity_poly.type
_entity_poly.pdbx_seq_one_letter_code
_entity_poly.pdbx_strand_id
1 'polypeptide(L)'
;MTMTDNADIGEIYRSPSGLLTRTAWEDELESSFDQMPRWYRSAAERDRRFARWVHAEAKGLACHLDRLVRPDTKPALARHLRAVSQALWDDADWARHRIDGSMDEAA
;
A
#
# COMPACT_ATOMS: atom_id res chain seq x y z
N MET A 1 -21.76 -23.40 14.18
CA MET A 1 -20.96 -23.32 12.95
C MET A 1 -20.99 -21.89 12.47
N THR A 2 -19.98 -21.12 12.88
CA THR A 2 -19.68 -19.78 12.37
C THR A 2 -18.18 -19.62 12.64
N MET A 3 -17.38 -20.22 11.76
CA MET A 3 -15.99 -19.80 11.62
C MET A 3 -16.08 -18.45 10.90
N THR A 4 -16.14 -17.37 11.68
CA THR A 4 -15.92 -16.04 11.13
C THR A 4 -14.49 -16.02 10.63
N ASP A 5 -14.33 -15.94 9.32
CA ASP A 5 -13.06 -15.90 8.62
C ASP A 5 -12.20 -14.72 9.14
N ASN A 6 -11.34 -15.00 10.12
CA ASN A 6 -10.28 -14.08 10.54
C ASN A 6 -9.26 -13.84 9.42
N ALA A 7 -9.29 -14.65 8.35
CA ALA A 7 -8.46 -14.45 7.16
C ALA A 7 -8.92 -13.23 6.33
N ASP A 8 -10.22 -12.96 6.27
CA ASP A 8 -10.81 -11.89 5.45
C ASP A 8 -10.52 -10.49 6.05
N ILE A 9 -10.45 -10.41 7.39
CA ILE A 9 -10.06 -9.18 8.08
C ILE A 9 -8.55 -8.90 7.88
N GLY A 10 -7.73 -9.94 7.70
CA GLY A 10 -6.28 -9.82 7.45
C GLY A 10 -5.91 -9.29 6.06
N GLU A 11 -6.78 -9.48 5.05
CA GLU A 11 -6.56 -8.97 3.70
C GLU A 11 -6.73 -7.44 3.59
N ILE A 12 -7.47 -6.81 4.50
CA ILE A 12 -7.74 -5.36 4.45
C ILE A 12 -6.55 -4.53 4.99
N TYR A 13 -5.63 -5.14 5.75
CA TYR A 13 -4.54 -4.43 6.44
C TYR A 13 -3.20 -4.43 5.71
N ARG A 14 -3.15 -4.84 4.44
CA ARG A 14 -1.91 -4.83 3.66
C ARG A 14 -2.20 -4.62 2.18
N SER A 15 -1.20 -4.13 1.46
CA SER A 15 -1.25 -4.13 0.00
C SER A 15 -1.25 -5.57 -0.54
N PRO A 16 -1.70 -5.80 -1.78
CA PRO A 16 -1.72 -7.13 -2.42
C PRO A 16 -0.38 -7.87 -2.36
N SER A 17 0.74 -7.18 -2.55
CA SER A 17 2.07 -7.79 -2.44
C SER A 17 2.47 -8.15 -1.01
N GLY A 18 1.78 -7.58 -0.01
CA GLY A 18 2.11 -7.69 1.41
C GLY A 18 3.31 -6.85 1.86
N LEU A 19 3.94 -6.09 0.95
CA LEU A 19 5.10 -5.25 1.26
C LEU A 19 4.74 -4.01 2.09
N LEU A 20 3.55 -3.45 1.86
CA LEU A 20 3.07 -2.25 2.52
C LEU A 20 1.95 -2.62 3.47
N THR A 21 2.20 -2.50 4.77
CA THR A 21 1.28 -2.94 5.81
C THR A 21 0.69 -1.77 6.55
N ARG A 22 -0.49 -2.00 7.13
CA ARG A 22 -1.18 -1.03 7.97
C ARG A 22 -0.33 -0.63 9.18
N THR A 23 0.33 -1.59 9.81
CA THR A 23 1.21 -1.34 10.95
C THR A 23 2.36 -0.41 10.58
N ALA A 24 3.03 -0.63 9.44
CA ALA A 24 4.12 0.25 9.01
C ALA A 24 3.64 1.69 8.78
N TRP A 25 2.44 1.86 8.22
CA TRP A 25 1.82 3.17 8.06
C TRP A 25 1.45 3.81 9.40
N GLU A 26 0.90 3.03 10.33
CA GLU A 26 0.53 3.51 11.67
C GLU A 26 1.77 3.91 12.48
N ASP A 27 2.87 3.18 12.37
CA ASP A 27 4.16 3.53 12.97
C ASP A 27 4.69 4.87 12.41
N GLU A 28 4.57 5.09 11.09
CA GLU A 28 4.95 6.36 10.45
C GLU A 28 4.06 7.53 10.92
N LEU A 29 2.75 7.28 11.08
CA LEU A 29 1.82 8.26 11.62
C LEU A 29 2.15 8.61 13.07
N GLU A 30 2.41 7.62 13.93
CA GLU A 30 2.79 7.82 15.32
C GLU A 30 4.10 8.61 15.43
N SER A 31 5.05 8.37 14.53
CA SER A 31 6.28 9.17 14.48
C SER A 31 6.07 10.59 13.96
N SER A 32 5.02 10.83 13.17
CA SER A 32 4.77 12.13 12.52
C SER A 32 3.89 13.08 13.33
N PHE A 33 3.17 12.56 14.33
CA PHE A 33 2.22 13.32 15.14
C PHE A 33 2.43 13.08 16.63
N ASP A 34 2.56 14.17 17.42
CA ASP A 34 2.61 14.09 18.88
C ASP A 34 1.36 13.45 19.50
N GLN A 35 0.21 13.55 18.81
CA GLN A 35 -1.03 12.88 19.14
C GLN A 35 -1.75 12.46 17.87
N MET A 36 -2.31 11.25 17.88
CA MET A 36 -3.04 10.71 16.75
C MET A 36 -4.20 11.63 16.33
N PRO A 37 -4.26 12.05 15.04
CA PRO A 37 -5.29 12.97 14.57
C PRO A 37 -6.71 12.46 14.77
N ARG A 38 -7.67 13.38 14.94
CA ARG A 38 -9.09 13.02 15.18
C ARG A 38 -9.69 12.16 14.08
N TRP A 39 -9.28 12.36 12.83
CA TRP A 39 -9.77 11.57 11.68
C TRP A 39 -9.43 10.07 11.82
N TYR A 40 -8.39 9.72 12.59
CA TYR A 40 -7.97 8.34 12.79
C TYR A 40 -9.01 7.49 13.53
N ARG A 41 -9.99 8.12 14.19
CA ARG A 41 -11.10 7.41 14.85
C ARG A 41 -12.10 6.83 13.85
N SER A 42 -12.16 7.36 12.62
CA SER A 42 -13.06 6.86 11.59
C SER A 42 -12.38 5.78 10.76
N ALA A 43 -12.95 4.56 10.75
CA ALA A 43 -12.41 3.44 9.98
C ALA A 43 -12.28 3.79 8.48
N ALA A 44 -13.34 4.37 7.89
CA ALA A 44 -13.34 4.79 6.49
C ALA A 44 -12.23 5.81 6.18
N GLU A 45 -12.03 6.79 7.06
CA GLU A 45 -10.98 7.80 6.89
C GLU A 45 -9.57 7.23 7.08
N ARG A 46 -9.41 6.21 7.94
CA ARG A 46 -8.12 5.50 8.03
C ARG A 46 -7.85 4.71 6.77
N ASP A 47 -8.81 3.96 6.26
CA ASP A 47 -8.63 3.12 5.07
C ASP A 47 -8.35 3.95 3.82
N ARG A 48 -9.04 5.09 3.69
CA ARG A 48 -8.77 6.05 2.62
C ARG A 48 -7.35 6.61 2.68
N ARG A 49 -6.87 6.99 3.88
CA ARG A 49 -5.51 7.54 4.01
C ARG A 49 -4.44 6.47 3.89
N PHE A 50 -4.70 5.25 4.36
CA PHE A 50 -3.83 4.11 4.13
C PHE A 50 -3.69 3.83 2.63
N ALA A 51 -4.79 3.78 1.88
CA ALA A 51 -4.74 3.63 0.43
C ALA A 51 -3.93 4.77 -0.24
N ARG A 52 -4.11 6.03 0.19
CA ARG A 52 -3.29 7.15 -0.31
C ARG A 52 -1.81 6.99 -0.03
N TRP A 53 -1.47 6.53 1.17
CA TRP A 53 -0.09 6.26 1.54
C TRP A 53 0.49 5.10 0.71
N VAL A 54 -0.22 3.97 0.59
CA VAL A 54 0.18 2.83 -0.25
C VAL A 54 0.42 3.28 -1.70
N HIS A 55 -0.50 4.07 -2.26
CA HIS A 55 -0.35 4.56 -3.64
C HIS A 55 0.93 5.39 -3.81
N ALA A 56 1.19 6.33 -2.89
CA ALA A 56 2.37 7.19 -2.96
C ALA A 56 3.67 6.40 -2.76
N GLU A 57 3.71 5.54 -1.74
CA GLU A 57 4.89 4.78 -1.36
C GLU A 57 5.24 3.71 -2.40
N ALA A 58 4.25 2.91 -2.81
CA ALA A 58 4.45 1.87 -3.81
C ALA A 58 4.94 2.45 -5.14
N LYS A 59 4.31 3.54 -5.60
CA LYS A 59 4.73 4.26 -6.81
C LYS A 59 6.14 4.84 -6.68
N GLY A 60 6.47 5.43 -5.53
CA GLY A 60 7.80 5.98 -5.26
C GLY A 60 8.89 4.92 -5.32
N LEU A 61 8.66 3.79 -4.63
CA LEU A 61 9.57 2.64 -4.60
C LEU A 61 9.71 1.99 -5.97
N ALA A 62 8.61 1.77 -6.70
CA ALA A 62 8.66 1.18 -8.05
C ALA A 62 9.48 2.06 -9.00
N CYS A 63 9.24 3.38 -9.01
CA CYS A 63 10.04 4.32 -9.80
C CYS A 63 11.52 4.29 -9.42
N HIS A 64 11.84 4.12 -8.13
CA HIS A 64 13.21 4.01 -7.67
C HIS A 64 13.87 2.72 -8.16
N LEU A 65 13.20 1.57 -8.02
CA LEU A 65 13.70 0.27 -8.49
C LEU A 65 13.91 0.25 -10.01
N ASP A 66 12.98 0.82 -10.78
CA ASP A 66 13.10 0.91 -12.24
C ASP A 66 14.35 1.70 -12.66
N ARG A 67 14.72 2.76 -11.92
CA ARG A 67 15.95 3.53 -12.15
C ARG A 67 17.23 2.78 -11.75
N LEU A 68 17.15 1.82 -10.84
CA LEU A 68 18.28 0.98 -10.46
C LEU A 68 18.62 -0.07 -11.52
N VAL A 69 17.65 -0.46 -12.35
CA VAL A 69 17.89 -1.42 -13.44
C VAL A 69 18.60 -0.73 -14.60
N ARG A 70 19.94 -0.81 -14.59
CA ARG A 70 20.82 -0.33 -15.66
C ARG A 70 21.14 -1.43 -16.68
N PRO A 71 21.58 -1.09 -17.91
CA PRO A 71 21.93 -2.08 -18.94
C PRO A 71 23.01 -3.09 -18.53
N ASP A 72 23.91 -2.71 -17.61
CA ASP A 72 24.98 -3.52 -17.05
C ASP A 72 24.57 -4.34 -15.81
N THR A 73 23.33 -4.19 -15.35
CA THR A 73 22.81 -4.96 -14.21
C THR A 73 22.78 -6.44 -14.54
N LYS A 74 23.34 -7.27 -13.65
CA LYS A 74 23.34 -8.74 -13.82
C LYS A 74 21.91 -9.23 -14.15
N PRO A 75 21.70 -10.06 -15.20
CA PRO A 75 20.36 -10.42 -15.65
C PRO A 75 19.47 -11.02 -14.55
N ALA A 76 20.04 -11.84 -13.67
CA ALA A 76 19.32 -12.40 -12.55
C ALA A 76 18.84 -11.31 -11.58
N LEU A 77 19.68 -10.33 -11.23
CA LEU A 77 19.30 -9.23 -10.35
C LEU A 77 18.26 -8.32 -11.01
N ALA A 78 18.45 -7.98 -12.29
CA ALA A 78 17.50 -7.18 -13.05
C ALA A 78 16.10 -7.82 -13.08
N ARG A 79 16.02 -9.16 -13.21
CA ARG A 79 14.76 -9.90 -13.15
C ARG A 79 14.07 -9.77 -11.80
N HIS A 80 14.80 -9.90 -10.68
CA HIS A 80 14.23 -9.75 -9.35
C HIS A 80 13.77 -8.31 -9.09
N LEU A 81 14.58 -7.31 -9.45
CA LEU A 81 14.22 -5.90 -9.29
C LEU A 81 12.96 -5.55 -10.08
N ARG A 82 12.83 -6.04 -11.32
CA ARG A 82 11.61 -5.85 -12.13
C ARG A 82 10.41 -6.56 -11.52
N ALA A 83 10.57 -7.74 -10.95
CA ALA A 83 9.46 -8.45 -10.30
C ALA A 83 8.95 -7.69 -9.07
N VAL A 84 9.84 -7.16 -8.24
CA VAL A 84 9.45 -6.33 -7.09
C VAL A 84 8.84 -5.01 -7.55
N SER A 85 9.42 -4.35 -8.56
CA SER A 85 8.87 -3.13 -9.15
C SER A 85 7.45 -3.35 -9.68
N GLN A 86 7.22 -4.46 -10.39
CA GLN A 86 5.89 -4.81 -10.90
C GLN A 86 4.88 -5.01 -9.76
N ALA A 87 5.24 -5.75 -8.72
CA ALA A 87 4.37 -5.94 -7.56
C ALA A 87 4.01 -4.61 -6.87
N LEU A 88 4.95 -3.65 -6.81
CA LEU A 88 4.69 -2.31 -6.27
C LEU A 88 3.80 -1.46 -7.21
N TRP A 89 3.94 -1.60 -8.53
CA TRP A 89 3.01 -0.97 -9.46
C TRP A 89 1.59 -1.51 -9.30
N ASP A 90 1.45 -2.83 -9.14
CA ASP A 90 0.15 -3.48 -8.90
C ASP A 90 -0.48 -3.01 -7.58
N ASP A 91 0.33 -2.84 -6.52
CA ASP A 91 -0.11 -2.25 -5.24
C ASP A 91 -0.57 -0.80 -5.40
N ALA A 92 0.16 0.00 -6.19
CA ALA A 92 -0.18 1.40 -6.44
C ALA A 92 -1.51 1.53 -7.20
N ASP A 93 -1.76 0.65 -8.16
CA ASP A 93 -3.00 0.59 -8.93
C ASP A 93 -4.17 0.09 -8.08
N TRP A 94 -3.96 -0.96 -7.27
CA TRP A 94 -4.94 -1.41 -6.28
C TRP A 94 -5.37 -0.28 -5.36
N ALA A 95 -4.40 0.48 -4.84
CA ALA A 95 -4.66 1.59 -3.94
C ALA A 95 -5.42 2.72 -4.64
N ARG A 96 -5.06 3.05 -5.89
CA ARG A 96 -5.76 4.03 -6.72
C ARG A 96 -7.23 3.65 -6.90
N HIS A 97 -7.52 2.40 -7.24
CA HIS A 97 -8.90 1.93 -7.39
C HIS A 97 -9.74 2.07 -6.11
N ARG A 98 -9.14 1.90 -4.92
CA ARG A 98 -9.85 2.13 -3.65
C ARG A 98 -10.11 3.60 -3.36
N ILE A 99 -9.20 4.48 -3.77
CA ILE A 99 -9.37 5.94 -3.63
C ILE A 99 -10.47 6.43 -4.57
N ASP A 100 -10.45 5.97 -5.83
CA ASP A 100 -11.37 6.39 -6.88
C ASP A 100 -12.76 5.76 -6.69
N GLY A 101 -12.85 4.48 -6.35
CA GLY A 101 -14.10 3.77 -6.09
C GLY A 101 -14.84 4.26 -4.82
N SER A 102 -14.15 4.93 -3.90
CA SER A 102 -14.79 5.60 -2.76
C SER A 102 -15.57 6.87 -3.16
N MET A 103 -15.42 7.36 -4.39
CA MET A 103 -16.13 8.57 -4.87
C MET A 103 -17.53 8.29 -5.41
N ASP A 104 -17.88 7.02 -5.69
CA ASP A 104 -19.16 6.65 -6.33
C ASP A 104 -20.28 6.23 -5.34
N GLU A 105 -20.02 6.14 -4.04
CA GLU A 105 -21.02 5.73 -3.03
C GLU A 105 -21.58 6.87 -2.16
N ALA A 106 -21.48 8.13 -2.60
CA ALA A 106 -21.99 9.28 -1.88
C ALA A 106 -22.80 10.25 -2.77
N ALA A 107 -23.70 9.71 -3.60
CA ALA A 107 -24.70 10.47 -4.37
C ALA A 107 -26.12 10.00 -4.04
#